data_AF-A0A9D6IRM9-F1
#
_entry.id   AF-A0A9D6IRM9-F1
#
_cell.length_a   1.000
_cell.length_b   1.000
_cell.length_c   1.000
_cell.angle_alpha   90.00
_cell.angle_beta   90.00
_cell.angle_gamma   90.00
#
_symmetry.space_group_name_H-M   'P 1'
#
loop_
_entity.id
_entity.type
_entity.pdbx_description
1 polymer ?
#
loop_
_entity_poly.entity_id
_entity_poly.type
_entity_poly.pdbx_seq_one_letter_code
_entity_poly.pdbx_strand_id
1 'polypeptide(L)'
;MENFEMVQQLKLELIRGYEEYVRTVACLTGTKEDEAREAFHTAFCRMLVGLKKRPSGNPIVAWRPYIIRSAINTLKEEARQVARRKRTCLLFSELDAEGKERVMSVPDPRPRPAEQAENNELATLAWKEMKKLPSHEREVIARRCQGESYKEIAKDMSIAVPTAGTYWTRGLDTLRARLRDAA
;
A
#
# COMPACT_ATOMS: atom_id res chain seq x y z
N MET A 1 -32.91 -4.84 -23.79
CA MET A 1 -32.17 -3.93 -24.69
C MET A 1 -31.27 -2.97 -23.91
N GLU A 2 -31.74 -2.37 -22.81
CA GLU A 2 -30.97 -1.41 -21.98
C GLU A 2 -29.56 -1.88 -21.54
N ASN A 3 -29.40 -3.15 -21.14
CA ASN A 3 -28.10 -3.65 -20.66
C ASN A 3 -27.03 -3.72 -21.76
N PHE A 4 -27.42 -4.00 -23.01
CA PHE A 4 -26.47 -4.08 -24.12
C PHE A 4 -25.95 -2.69 -24.48
N GLU A 5 -26.85 -1.71 -24.56
CA GLU A 5 -26.53 -0.33 -24.90
C GLU A 5 -25.65 0.34 -23.84
N MET A 6 -25.95 0.14 -22.56
CA MET A 6 -25.12 0.60 -21.44
C MET A 6 -23.69 0.01 -21.51
N VAL A 7 -23.56 -1.27 -21.83
CA VAL A 7 -22.23 -1.91 -21.98
C VAL A 7 -21.47 -1.37 -23.19
N GLN A 8 -22.14 -1.05 -24.30
CA GLN A 8 -21.50 -0.43 -25.45
C GLN A 8 -21.05 1.02 -25.16
N GLN A 9 -21.88 1.80 -24.48
CA GLN A 9 -21.51 3.15 -24.04
C GLN A 9 -20.29 3.13 -23.12
N LEU A 10 -20.27 2.22 -22.13
CA LEU A 10 -19.14 2.07 -21.22
C LEU A 10 -17.84 1.68 -21.97
N LYS A 11 -17.92 0.77 -22.95
CA LYS A 11 -16.77 0.41 -23.79
C LYS A 11 -16.22 1.63 -24.53
N LEU A 12 -17.08 2.41 -25.15
CA LEU A 12 -16.68 3.60 -25.89
C LEU A 12 -16.01 4.63 -24.97
N GLU A 13 -16.55 4.84 -23.77
CA GLU A 13 -15.97 5.77 -22.80
C GLU A 13 -14.57 5.33 -22.35
N LEU A 14 -14.40 4.03 -22.07
CA LEU A 14 -13.10 3.46 -21.70
C LEU A 14 -12.07 3.56 -22.81
N ILE A 15 -12.48 3.33 -24.06
CA ILE A 15 -11.59 3.45 -25.22
C ILE A 15 -11.17 4.90 -25.41
N ARG A 16 -12.11 5.86 -25.28
CA ARG A 16 -11.81 7.30 -25.42
C ARG A 16 -10.88 7.82 -24.33
N GLY A 17 -11.04 7.36 -23.09
CA GLY A 17 -10.22 7.79 -21.95
C GLY A 17 -9.01 6.91 -21.67
N TYR A 18 -8.68 5.94 -22.54
CA TYR A 18 -7.72 4.87 -22.24
C TYR A 18 -6.37 5.40 -21.73
N GLU A 19 -5.75 6.32 -22.48
CA GLU A 19 -4.44 6.90 -22.11
C GLU A 19 -4.52 7.74 -20.83
N GLU A 20 -5.63 8.44 -20.59
CA GLU A 20 -5.83 9.22 -19.36
C GLU A 20 -5.89 8.30 -18.13
N TYR A 21 -6.58 7.17 -18.24
CA TYR A 21 -6.64 6.18 -17.17
C TYR A 21 -5.29 5.51 -16.93
N VAL A 22 -4.55 5.19 -18.00
CA VAL A 22 -3.18 4.66 -17.88
C VAL A 22 -2.28 5.64 -17.13
N ARG A 23 -2.29 6.92 -17.49
CA ARG A 23 -1.54 7.97 -16.80
C ARG A 23 -1.96 8.13 -15.35
N THR A 24 -3.26 8.04 -15.08
CA THR A 24 -3.80 8.08 -13.70
C THR A 24 -3.26 6.91 -12.88
N VAL A 25 -3.28 5.70 -13.43
CA VAL A 25 -2.72 4.51 -12.75
C VAL A 25 -1.23 4.71 -12.49
N ALA A 26 -0.45 5.09 -13.51
CA ALA A 26 1.00 5.35 -13.39
C ALA A 26 1.32 6.40 -12.31
N CYS A 27 0.58 7.50 -12.29
CA CYS A 27 0.75 8.58 -11.31
C CYS A 27 0.42 8.11 -9.88
N LEU A 28 -0.64 7.32 -9.71
CA LEU A 28 -1.05 6.82 -8.39
C LEU A 28 -0.11 5.73 -7.84
N THR A 29 0.57 4.97 -8.70
CA THR A 29 1.43 3.84 -8.29
C THR A 29 2.92 4.19 -8.34
N GLY A 30 3.32 5.25 -9.03
CA GLY A 30 4.72 5.58 -9.27
C GLY A 30 5.44 4.60 -10.21
N THR A 31 4.69 3.82 -11.02
CA THR A 31 5.25 2.85 -11.96
C THR A 31 5.51 3.49 -13.33
N LYS A 32 6.29 2.80 -14.17
CA LYS A 32 6.49 3.24 -15.57
C LYS A 32 5.17 3.20 -16.33
N GLU A 33 5.05 4.05 -17.35
CA GLU A 33 3.82 4.16 -18.15
C GLU A 33 3.48 2.85 -18.87
N ASP A 34 4.48 2.11 -19.35
CA ASP A 34 4.27 0.81 -20.01
C ASP A 34 3.72 -0.26 -19.05
N GLU A 35 4.23 -0.34 -17.83
CA GLU A 35 3.74 -1.26 -16.79
C GLU A 35 2.30 -0.92 -16.39
N ALA A 36 2.01 0.38 -16.21
CA ALA A 36 0.66 0.85 -15.93
C ALA A 36 -0.31 0.54 -17.09
N ARG A 37 0.16 0.67 -18.34
CA ARG A 37 -0.62 0.34 -19.54
C ARG A 37 -1.00 -1.13 -19.57
N GLU A 38 -0.05 -2.01 -19.31
CA GLU A 38 -0.30 -3.46 -19.30
C GLU A 38 -1.29 -3.87 -18.20
N ALA A 39 -1.09 -3.33 -16.99
CA ALA A 39 -1.99 -3.58 -15.87
C ALA A 39 -3.40 -3.04 -16.11
N PHE A 40 -3.52 -1.85 -16.70
CA PHE A 40 -4.82 -1.27 -17.06
C PHE A 40 -5.50 -2.06 -18.17
N HIS A 41 -4.75 -2.48 -19.21
CA HIS A 41 -5.28 -3.32 -20.28
C HIS A 41 -5.85 -4.64 -19.74
N THR A 42 -5.12 -5.26 -18.81
CA THR A 42 -5.55 -6.49 -18.14
C THR A 42 -6.84 -6.27 -17.35
N ALA A 43 -6.92 -5.17 -16.58
CA ALA A 43 -8.12 -4.81 -15.83
C ALA A 43 -9.32 -4.54 -16.75
N PHE A 44 -9.09 -3.84 -17.87
CA PHE A 44 -10.08 -3.56 -18.90
C PHE A 44 -10.65 -4.85 -19.50
N CYS A 45 -9.79 -5.76 -19.96
CA CYS A 45 -10.20 -7.06 -20.51
C CYS A 45 -11.00 -7.89 -19.50
N ARG A 46 -10.54 -7.97 -18.24
CA ARG A 46 -11.25 -8.68 -17.17
C ARG A 46 -12.64 -8.08 -16.92
N MET A 47 -12.75 -6.76 -16.91
CA MET A 47 -14.03 -6.08 -16.73
C MET A 47 -14.98 -6.39 -17.89
N LEU A 48 -14.52 -6.32 -19.14
CA LEU A 48 -15.36 -6.63 -20.30
C LEU A 48 -15.87 -8.09 -20.29
N VAL A 49 -15.02 -9.03 -19.88
CA VAL A 49 -15.43 -10.44 -19.73
C VAL A 49 -16.46 -10.60 -18.60
N GLY A 50 -16.26 -9.90 -17.48
CA GLY A 50 -17.20 -9.91 -16.35
C GLY A 50 -18.56 -9.31 -16.71
N LEU A 51 -18.57 -8.24 -17.49
CA LEU A 51 -19.80 -7.57 -17.94
C LEU A 51 -20.67 -8.46 -18.84
N LYS A 52 -20.07 -9.33 -19.66
CA LYS A 52 -20.82 -10.31 -20.46
C LYS A 52 -21.57 -11.35 -19.62
N LYS A 53 -21.10 -11.62 -18.41
CA LYS A 53 -21.65 -12.67 -17.52
C LYS A 53 -22.63 -12.13 -16.48
N ARG A 54 -22.85 -10.80 -16.43
CA ARG A 54 -23.66 -10.18 -15.39
C ARG A 54 -25.16 -10.35 -15.67
N PRO A 55 -25.98 -10.73 -14.67
CA PRO A 55 -27.43 -10.82 -14.84
C PRO A 55 -28.04 -9.45 -15.14
N SER A 56 -29.07 -9.44 -15.98
CA SER A 56 -29.84 -8.24 -16.35
C SER A 56 -30.53 -7.62 -15.14
N GLY A 57 -30.44 -6.29 -14.99
CA GLY A 57 -31.11 -5.53 -13.92
C GLY A 57 -30.21 -5.00 -12.81
N ASN A 58 -28.90 -5.28 -12.85
CA ASN A 58 -27.96 -4.74 -11.88
C ASN A 58 -27.12 -3.61 -12.52
N PRO A 59 -27.32 -2.32 -12.17
CA PRO A 59 -26.64 -1.20 -12.82
C PRO A 59 -25.14 -1.20 -12.53
N ILE A 60 -24.34 -0.72 -13.48
CA ILE A 60 -22.89 -0.56 -13.29
C ILE A 60 -22.66 0.75 -12.54
N VAL A 61 -22.67 0.68 -11.21
CA VAL A 61 -22.35 1.83 -10.36
C VAL A 61 -20.84 1.87 -10.10
N ALA A 62 -20.23 3.04 -10.26
CA ALA A 62 -18.82 3.31 -9.92
C ALA A 62 -17.76 2.45 -10.65
N TRP A 63 -17.90 2.23 -11.96
CA TRP A 63 -16.91 1.49 -12.77
C TRP A 63 -15.53 2.17 -12.84
N ARG A 64 -15.47 3.50 -12.80
CA ARG A 64 -14.21 4.28 -12.83
C ARG A 64 -13.29 3.94 -11.65
N PRO A 65 -13.73 4.09 -10.39
CA PRO A 65 -12.95 3.63 -9.23
C PRO A 65 -12.61 2.12 -9.29
N TYR A 66 -13.53 1.30 -9.79
CA TYR A 66 -13.34 -0.14 -9.89
C TYR A 66 -12.19 -0.52 -10.84
N ILE A 67 -12.17 0.02 -12.06
CA ILE A 67 -11.15 -0.34 -13.05
C ILE A 67 -9.76 0.15 -12.62
N ILE A 68 -9.66 1.36 -12.06
CA ILE A 68 -8.40 1.89 -11.52
C ILE A 68 -7.89 1.00 -10.39
N ARG A 69 -8.76 0.62 -9.44
CA ARG A 69 -8.38 -0.29 -8.35
C ARG A 69 -7.97 -1.67 -8.86
N SER A 70 -8.65 -2.18 -9.88
CA SER A 70 -8.33 -3.47 -10.52
C SER A 70 -6.95 -3.45 -11.19
N ALA A 71 -6.59 -2.35 -11.86
CA ALA A 71 -5.27 -2.15 -12.45
C ALA A 71 -4.18 -2.10 -11.36
N ILE A 72 -4.38 -1.31 -10.30
CA ILE A 72 -3.46 -1.23 -9.15
C ILE A 72 -3.26 -2.61 -8.49
N ASN A 73 -4.34 -3.38 -8.35
CA ASN A 73 -4.26 -4.73 -7.79
C ASN A 73 -3.49 -5.70 -8.68
N THR A 74 -3.59 -5.55 -10.00
CA THR A 74 -2.80 -6.34 -10.97
C THR A 74 -1.30 -6.06 -10.79
N LEU A 75 -0.91 -4.78 -10.71
CA LEU A 75 0.49 -4.40 -10.43
C LEU A 75 1.01 -4.97 -9.10
N LYS A 76 0.19 -4.91 -8.04
CA LYS A 76 0.55 -5.48 -6.73
C LYS A 76 0.73 -7.00 -6.79
N GLU A 77 -0.11 -7.68 -7.56
CA GLU A 77 -0.03 -9.13 -7.72
C GLU A 77 1.21 -9.53 -8.53
N GLU A 78 1.53 -8.80 -9.59
CA GLU A 78 2.76 -9.00 -10.38
C GLU A 78 4.01 -8.78 -9.51
N ALA A 79 4.06 -7.70 -8.72
CA ALA A 79 5.16 -7.45 -7.79
C ALA A 79 5.31 -8.59 -6.75
N ARG A 80 4.19 -9.11 -6.22
CA ARG A 80 4.20 -10.27 -5.32
C ARG A 80 4.67 -11.53 -6.02
N GLN A 81 4.25 -11.77 -7.26
CA GLN A 81 4.68 -12.94 -8.03
C GLN A 81 6.16 -12.89 -8.35
N VAL A 82 6.69 -11.73 -8.73
CA VAL A 82 8.13 -11.52 -8.92
C VAL A 82 8.89 -11.78 -7.62
N ALA A 83 8.43 -11.24 -6.50
CA ALA A 83 9.05 -11.48 -5.19
C ALA A 83 9.00 -12.96 -4.78
N ARG A 84 7.93 -13.69 -5.12
CA ARG A 84 7.83 -15.14 -4.90
C ARG A 84 8.75 -15.93 -5.82
N ARG A 85 8.79 -15.61 -7.12
CA ARG A 85 9.67 -16.27 -8.09
C ARG A 85 11.14 -16.09 -7.76
N LYS A 86 11.55 -14.91 -7.26
CA LYS A 86 12.90 -14.70 -6.73
C LYS A 86 13.24 -15.58 -5.52
N ARG A 87 12.24 -16.10 -4.79
CA ARG A 87 12.47 -17.09 -3.71
C ARG A 87 12.53 -18.53 -4.21
N THR A 88 12.06 -18.83 -5.42
CA THR A 88 11.94 -20.20 -5.94
C THR A 88 12.72 -20.49 -7.23
N CYS A 89 13.21 -19.47 -7.93
CA CYS A 89 13.98 -19.60 -9.16
C CYS A 89 15.25 -18.76 -9.07
N LEU A 90 16.40 -19.43 -9.06
CA LEU A 90 17.71 -18.81 -9.24
C LEU A 90 17.85 -18.39 -10.70
N LEU A 91 18.26 -17.15 -10.96
CA LEU A 91 18.68 -16.74 -12.30
C LEU A 91 20.02 -17.42 -12.64
N PHE A 92 20.26 -17.70 -13.93
CA PHE A 92 21.56 -18.23 -14.38
C PHE A 92 22.74 -17.30 -14.02
N SER A 93 22.50 -15.99 -13.92
CA SER A 93 23.47 -15.00 -13.43
C SER A 93 23.83 -15.13 -11.95
N GLU A 94 23.01 -15.86 -11.18
CA GLU A 94 23.17 -16.14 -9.76
C GLU A 94 23.84 -17.51 -9.53
N LEU A 95 24.26 -18.20 -10.60
CA LEU A 95 25.03 -19.44 -10.53
C LEU A 95 26.53 -19.18 -10.69
N ASP A 96 27.37 -19.99 -10.02
CA ASP A 96 28.81 -20.03 -10.24
C ASP A 96 29.16 -20.83 -11.51
N ALA A 97 30.45 -20.92 -11.84
CA ALA A 97 30.90 -21.63 -13.05
C ALA A 97 30.55 -23.13 -13.02
N GLU A 98 30.30 -23.67 -11.83
CA GLU A 98 29.94 -25.04 -11.53
C GLU A 98 28.42 -25.26 -11.44
N GLY A 99 27.61 -24.22 -11.71
CA GLY A 99 26.14 -24.30 -11.71
C GLY A 99 25.53 -24.39 -10.31
N LYS A 100 26.28 -24.07 -9.26
CA LYS A 100 25.77 -23.93 -7.90
C LYS A 100 25.32 -22.50 -7.66
N GLU A 101 24.36 -22.34 -6.74
CA GLU A 101 23.97 -21.01 -6.25
C GLU A 101 25.22 -20.27 -5.78
N ARG A 102 25.55 -19.14 -6.42
CA ARG A 102 26.55 -18.23 -5.90
C ARG A 102 26.12 -17.91 -4.49
N VAL A 103 26.95 -18.26 -3.51
CA VAL A 103 26.83 -17.72 -2.16
C VAL A 103 27.17 -16.24 -2.26
N MET A 104 26.24 -15.44 -2.77
CA MET A 104 26.24 -14.02 -2.53
C MET A 104 26.17 -13.92 -1.02
N SER A 105 27.18 -13.31 -0.40
CA SER A 105 27.15 -13.05 1.03
C SER A 105 25.85 -12.29 1.28
N VAL A 106 24.88 -12.95 1.92
CA VAL A 106 23.64 -12.30 2.33
C VAL A 106 24.10 -11.11 3.16
N PRO A 107 23.86 -9.86 2.71
CA PRO A 107 24.27 -8.71 3.48
C PRO A 107 23.67 -8.84 4.87
N ASP A 108 24.47 -8.65 5.93
CA ASP A 108 23.98 -8.75 7.30
C ASP A 108 22.73 -7.83 7.41
N PRO A 109 21.55 -8.38 7.75
CA PRO A 109 20.33 -7.59 7.86
C PRO A 109 20.37 -6.59 9.02
N ARG A 110 21.40 -6.67 9.88
CA ARG A 110 21.58 -5.74 11.00
C ARG A 110 22.03 -4.37 10.47
N PRO A 111 21.48 -3.28 11.05
CA PRO A 111 21.96 -1.95 10.74
C PRO A 111 23.45 -1.84 11.09
N ARG A 112 24.17 -1.02 10.35
CA ARG A 112 25.60 -0.78 10.65
C ARG A 112 25.72 -0.16 12.04
N PRO A 113 26.85 -0.34 12.75
CA PRO A 113 27.04 0.28 14.07
C PRO A 113 26.79 1.80 14.10
N ALA A 114 27.15 2.50 13.03
CA ALA A 114 26.86 3.93 12.87
C ALA A 114 25.35 4.22 12.75
N GLU A 115 24.62 3.47 11.93
CA GLU A 115 23.16 3.58 11.79
C GLU A 115 22.44 3.22 13.10
N GLN A 116 22.97 2.25 13.85
CA GLN A 116 22.43 1.88 15.15
C GLN A 116 22.61 3.02 16.17
N ALA A 117 23.75 3.72 16.15
CA ALA A 117 23.99 4.88 17.01
C ALA A 117 23.03 6.02 16.67
N GLU A 118 22.89 6.37 15.39
CA GLU A 118 21.96 7.39 14.92
C GLU A 118 20.50 7.06 15.28
N ASN A 119 20.07 5.82 15.05
CA ASN A 119 18.73 5.37 15.44
C ASN A 119 18.51 5.44 16.95
N ASN A 120 19.52 5.13 17.76
CA ASN A 120 19.42 5.21 19.22
C ASN A 120 19.28 6.67 19.69
N GLU A 121 20.00 7.61 19.07
CA GLU A 121 19.88 9.04 19.36
C GLU A 121 18.48 9.56 19.01
N LEU A 122 17.99 9.24 17.80
CA LEU A 122 16.64 9.59 17.36
C LEU A 122 15.56 8.97 18.25
N ALA A 123 15.71 7.70 18.64
CA ALA A 123 14.79 7.03 19.56
C ALA A 123 14.78 7.69 20.94
N THR A 124 15.94 8.11 21.44
CA THR A 124 16.04 8.79 22.74
C THR A 124 15.34 10.15 22.71
N LEU A 125 15.52 10.91 21.63
CA LEU A 125 14.82 12.18 21.42
C LEU A 125 13.30 11.97 21.32
N ALA A 126 12.86 11.00 20.53
CA ALA A 126 11.45 10.64 20.39
C ALA A 126 10.82 10.24 21.72
N TRP A 127 11.51 9.41 22.52
CA TRP A 127 11.05 9.03 23.86
C TRP A 127 10.95 10.21 24.82
N LYS A 128 11.90 11.15 24.75
CA LYS A 128 11.90 12.37 25.58
C LYS A 128 10.68 13.25 25.25
N GLU A 129 10.38 13.45 23.98
CA GLU A 129 9.22 14.25 23.56
C GLU A 129 7.89 13.52 23.83
N MET A 130 7.87 12.20 23.65
CA MET A 130 6.70 11.37 23.96
C MET A 130 6.35 11.40 25.46
N LYS A 131 7.35 11.47 26.35
CA LYS A 131 7.11 11.61 27.80
C LYS A 131 6.39 12.89 28.18
N LYS A 132 6.51 13.95 27.38
CA LYS A 132 5.84 15.24 27.59
C LYS A 132 4.40 15.26 27.06
N LEU A 133 3.92 14.20 26.41
CA LEU A 133 2.53 14.10 25.97
C LEU A 133 1.61 13.75 27.16
N PRO A 134 0.32 14.11 27.09
CA PRO A 134 -0.67 13.62 28.03
C PRO A 134 -0.69 12.08 28.11
N SER A 135 -0.93 11.54 29.31
CA SER A 135 -0.85 10.09 29.57
C SER A 135 -1.76 9.27 28.65
N HIS A 136 -2.96 9.77 28.35
CA HIS A 136 -3.94 9.09 27.48
C HIS A 136 -3.53 9.07 26.01
N GLU A 137 -2.95 10.16 25.48
CA GLU A 137 -2.45 10.20 24.10
C GLU A 137 -1.21 9.32 23.93
N ARG A 138 -0.29 9.39 24.90
CA ARG A 138 0.92 8.57 24.93
C ARG A 138 0.61 7.07 24.92
N GLU A 139 -0.34 6.64 25.75
CA GLU A 139 -0.72 5.23 25.86
C GLU A 139 -1.31 4.70 24.53
N VAL A 140 -2.21 5.48 23.91
CA VAL A 140 -2.77 5.15 22.60
C VAL A 140 -1.66 5.03 21.55
N ILE A 141 -0.70 5.96 21.53
CA ILE A 141 0.41 5.93 20.57
C ILE A 141 1.28 4.69 20.78
N ALA A 142 1.66 4.40 22.02
CA ALA A 142 2.50 3.25 22.34
C ALA A 142 1.87 1.93 21.90
N ARG A 143 0.58 1.71 22.20
CA ARG A 143 -0.13 0.49 21.81
C ARG A 143 -0.36 0.36 20.30
N ARG A 144 -0.65 1.48 19.62
CA ARG A 144 -0.72 1.49 18.15
C ARG A 144 0.62 1.14 17.50
N CYS A 145 1.74 1.58 18.07
CA CYS A 145 3.08 1.18 17.61
C CYS A 145 3.39 -0.30 17.88
N GLN A 146 2.80 -0.91 18.90
CA GLN A 146 2.88 -2.35 19.17
C GLN A 146 1.95 -3.20 18.29
N GLY A 147 1.08 -2.57 17.49
CA GLY A 147 0.23 -3.25 16.50
C GLY A 147 -1.22 -3.45 16.91
N GLU A 148 -1.64 -2.98 18.09
CA GLU A 148 -3.03 -3.08 18.53
C GLU A 148 -3.97 -2.23 17.67
N SER A 149 -5.21 -2.68 17.50
CA SER A 149 -6.26 -1.96 16.77
C SER A 149 -6.93 -0.88 17.65
N TYR A 150 -7.57 0.11 17.03
CA TYR A 150 -8.34 1.12 17.78
C TYR A 150 -9.47 0.52 18.62
N LYS A 151 -10.01 -0.64 18.22
CA LYS A 151 -11.06 -1.33 18.98
C LYS A 151 -10.52 -1.97 20.25
N GLU A 152 -9.34 -2.61 20.17
CA GLU A 152 -8.67 -3.22 21.32
C GLU A 152 -8.22 -2.15 22.32
N ILE A 153 -7.57 -1.09 21.83
CA ILE A 153 -7.13 0.03 22.66
C ILE A 153 -8.33 0.71 23.35
N ALA A 154 -9.41 0.94 22.61
CA ALA A 154 -10.62 1.55 23.17
C ALA A 154 -11.26 0.68 24.26
N LYS A 155 -11.28 -0.64 24.05
CA LYS A 155 -11.77 -1.60 25.04
C LYS A 155 -10.92 -1.58 26.31
N ASP A 156 -9.60 -1.64 26.16
CA ASP A 156 -8.68 -1.74 27.30
C ASP A 156 -8.58 -0.43 28.09
N MET A 157 -8.68 0.71 27.40
CA MET A 157 -8.70 2.03 28.02
C MET A 157 -10.09 2.48 28.46
N SER A 158 -11.13 1.67 28.24
CA SER A 158 -12.54 2.00 28.54
C SER A 158 -13.00 3.34 27.92
N ILE A 159 -12.60 3.60 26.67
CA ILE A 159 -12.98 4.79 25.89
C ILE A 159 -13.74 4.41 24.62
N ALA A 160 -14.38 5.38 23.97
CA ALA A 160 -15.01 5.15 22.69
C ALA A 160 -13.95 5.00 21.58
N VAL A 161 -14.22 4.13 20.59
CA VAL A 161 -13.32 3.92 19.43
C VAL A 161 -12.97 5.22 18.68
N PRO A 162 -13.91 6.16 18.46
CA PRO A 162 -13.56 7.45 17.85
C PRO A 162 -12.58 8.27 18.70
N THR A 163 -12.72 8.21 20.03
CA THR A 163 -11.84 8.91 20.98
C THR A 163 -10.41 8.40 20.92
N ALA A 164 -10.22 7.08 20.80
CA ALA A 164 -8.89 6.49 20.57
C ALA A 164 -8.26 7.03 19.26
N GLY A 165 -9.05 7.15 18.19
CA GLY A 165 -8.62 7.78 16.94
C GLY A 165 -8.24 9.25 17.11
N THR A 166 -9.02 10.02 17.86
CA THR A 166 -8.72 11.42 18.17
C THR A 166 -7.43 11.59 18.96
N TYR A 167 -7.22 10.77 20.00
CA TYR A 167 -5.99 10.78 20.80
C TYR A 167 -4.76 10.40 19.98
N TRP A 168 -4.89 9.44 19.07
CA TRP A 168 -3.83 9.09 18.13
C TRP A 168 -3.45 10.29 17.24
N THR A 169 -4.43 10.89 16.56
CA THR A 169 -4.15 12.01 15.64
C THR A 169 -3.58 13.22 16.37
N ARG A 170 -4.22 13.66 17.47
CA ARG A 170 -3.76 14.82 18.24
C ARG A 170 -2.38 14.61 18.87
N GLY A 171 -2.14 13.43 19.42
CA GLY A 171 -0.85 13.09 20.01
C GLY A 171 0.26 13.03 18.95
N LEU A 172 -0.01 12.48 17.76
CA LEU A 172 0.94 12.46 16.66
C LEU A 172 1.26 13.86 16.12
N ASP A 173 0.26 14.71 15.95
CA ASP A 173 0.47 16.07 15.45
C ASP A 173 1.32 16.88 16.44
N THR A 174 1.04 16.73 17.74
CA THR A 174 1.85 17.33 18.81
C THR A 174 3.28 16.79 18.81
N LEU A 175 3.47 15.48 18.66
CA LEU A 175 4.78 14.86 18.63
C LEU A 175 5.59 15.30 17.40
N ARG A 176 4.95 15.40 16.22
CA ARG A 176 5.59 15.89 14.99
C ARG A 176 6.04 17.33 15.10
N ALA A 177 5.20 18.21 15.68
CA ALA A 177 5.58 19.60 15.90
C ALA A 177 6.81 19.69 16.81
N ARG A 178 6.81 18.98 17.94
CA ARG A 178 7.93 18.96 18.89
C ARG A 178 9.21 18.38 18.32
N LEU A 179 9.12 17.31 17.52
CA LEU A 179 10.29 16.70 16.89
C LEU A 179 10.86 17.58 15.78
N ARG A 180 10.04 18.41 15.12
CA ARG A 180 10.52 19.41 14.17
C ARG A 180 11.26 20.56 14.85
N ASP A 181 10.81 20.97 16.03
CA ASP A 181 11.43 22.06 16.79
C ASP A 181 12.69 21.61 17.57
N ALA A 182 12.85 20.30 17.79
CA ALA A 182 13.96 19.70 18.54
C ALA A 182 15.08 19.12 17.67
N ALA A 183 14.90 19.10 16.35
CA ALA A 183 15.88 18.71 15.34
C ALA A 183 16.55 19.96 14.74
#